data_AF-A0A9E0UG50-F1
#
_entry.id   AF-A0A9E0UG50-F1
#
_cell.length_a   1.000
_cell.length_b   1.000
_cell.length_c   1.000
_cell.angle_alpha   90.00
_cell.angle_beta   90.00
_cell.angle_gamma   90.00
#
_symmetry.space_group_name_H-M   'P 1'
#
loop_
_entity.id
_entity.type
_entity.pdbx_description
1 polymer ?
#
loop_
_entity_poly.entity_id
_entity_poly.type
_entity_poly.pdbx_seq_one_letter_code
_entity_poly.pdbx_strand_id
1 'polypeptide(L)'
;MLSARGFSFRTDSWARTIVDFYRATPGAGVIRFFGYALKTRSPSLMGGLSRYERASLYQHIGERVVRLESRAGEADFSPVVQVDGQCLIVPKAVWREHPFDEELFRDFHLYDVDFCVCIARRYANYICHSVFGEHGSVGSYDDDRYRNVLLFQRRWDGCLPLTVVPMSPREVREAETFAAYKFYKRVLSEGRSAYVPFARSMYRRYRTGRTDLRLLRHALRYALILCRRRLRRE
;
A
#
# COMPACT_ATOMS: atom_id res chain seq x y z
N MET A 1 -26.15 -13.49 -6.16
CA MET A 1 -24.68 -13.41 -6.31
C MET A 1 -24.22 -12.06 -5.77
N LEU A 2 -23.63 -12.02 -4.58
CA LEU A 2 -23.16 -10.78 -3.94
C LEU A 2 -21.93 -10.26 -4.71
N SER A 3 -22.17 -9.46 -5.75
CA SER A 3 -21.13 -8.69 -6.43
C SER A 3 -20.83 -7.46 -5.58
N ALA A 4 -19.78 -7.55 -4.76
CA ALA A 4 -19.10 -6.36 -4.27
C ALA A 4 -18.48 -5.69 -5.51
N ARG A 5 -19.10 -4.61 -6.00
CA ARG A 5 -18.73 -3.95 -7.26
C ARG A 5 -17.24 -3.57 -7.20
N GLY A 6 -16.40 -4.35 -7.88
CA GLY A 6 -14.97 -4.09 -8.01
C GLY A 6 -14.06 -5.30 -7.79
N PHE A 7 -14.49 -6.36 -7.09
CA PHE A 7 -13.66 -7.55 -6.88
C PHE A 7 -14.43 -8.87 -7.03
N SER A 8 -13.86 -9.84 -7.75
CA SER A 8 -14.41 -11.19 -7.90
C SER A 8 -13.34 -12.27 -7.74
N PHE A 9 -13.72 -13.43 -7.21
CA PHE A 9 -12.83 -14.60 -7.17
C PHE A 9 -12.91 -15.35 -8.50
N ARG A 10 -11.74 -15.73 -9.04
CA ARG A 10 -11.60 -16.59 -10.23
C ARG A 10 -11.45 -18.08 -9.87
N THR A 11 -11.22 -18.38 -8.60
CA THR A 11 -11.00 -19.74 -8.08
C THR A 11 -12.23 -20.22 -7.34
N ASP A 12 -12.94 -21.24 -7.82
CA ASP A 12 -14.20 -21.69 -7.18
C ASP A 12 -14.02 -22.19 -5.74
N SER A 13 -12.89 -22.84 -5.46
CA SER A 13 -12.56 -23.36 -4.13
C SER A 13 -12.06 -22.31 -3.14
N TRP A 14 -12.07 -21.02 -3.50
CA TRP A 14 -11.45 -19.94 -2.72
C TRP A 14 -11.83 -19.96 -1.24
N ALA A 15 -13.13 -20.13 -0.95
CA ALA A 15 -13.65 -20.06 0.42
C ALA A 15 -13.10 -21.20 1.26
N ARG A 16 -13.06 -22.43 0.72
CA ARG A 16 -12.52 -23.61 1.40
C ARG A 16 -11.04 -23.40 1.69
N THR A 17 -10.24 -23.02 0.68
CA THR A 17 -8.80 -22.78 0.84
C THR A 17 -8.50 -21.77 1.95
N ILE A 18 -9.26 -20.68 2.03
CA ILE A 18 -9.05 -19.62 3.01
C ILE A 18 -9.51 -20.04 4.41
N VAL A 19 -10.66 -20.71 4.53
CA VAL A 19 -11.17 -21.22 5.81
C VAL A 19 -10.25 -22.28 6.40
N ASP A 20 -9.78 -23.22 5.58
CA ASP A 20 -8.88 -24.28 6.03
C ASP A 20 -7.53 -23.71 6.49
N PHE A 21 -7.01 -22.67 5.81
CA PHE A 21 -5.83 -21.96 6.29
C PHE A 21 -6.04 -21.33 7.67
N TYR A 22 -7.16 -20.64 7.90
CA TYR A 22 -7.45 -20.03 9.21
C TYR A 22 -7.60 -21.07 10.32
N ARG A 23 -8.16 -22.26 10.01
CA ARG A 23 -8.26 -23.36 10.97
C ARG A 23 -6.89 -23.94 11.32
N ALA A 24 -6.01 -24.07 10.33
CA ALA A 24 -4.67 -24.62 10.50
C ALA A 24 -3.66 -23.61 11.09
N THR A 25 -3.94 -22.31 10.99
CA THR A 25 -3.00 -21.24 11.37
C THR A 25 -3.60 -20.30 12.42
N PRO A 26 -3.65 -20.71 13.70
CA PRO A 26 -3.96 -19.80 14.80
C PRO A 26 -3.01 -18.60 14.79
N GLY A 27 -3.54 -17.39 15.00
CA GLY A 27 -2.76 -16.15 14.93
C GLY A 27 -2.67 -15.54 13.52
N ALA A 28 -3.28 -16.15 12.51
CA ALA A 28 -3.48 -15.49 11.22
C ALA A 28 -4.48 -14.32 11.33
N GLY A 29 -4.07 -13.18 10.78
CA GLY A 29 -4.79 -11.92 10.74
C GLY A 29 -5.60 -11.79 9.47
N VAL A 30 -5.16 -10.96 8.53
CA VAL A 30 -5.88 -10.69 7.27
C VAL A 30 -5.29 -11.49 6.11
N ILE A 31 -6.15 -12.14 5.31
CA ILE A 31 -5.80 -12.72 3.99
C ILE A 31 -6.26 -11.80 2.87
N ARG A 32 -5.37 -11.58 1.88
CA ARG A 32 -5.63 -10.76 0.68
C ARG A 32 -4.87 -11.26 -0.57
N PHE A 33 -4.89 -10.43 -1.62
CA PHE A 33 -4.39 -10.76 -2.97
C PHE A 33 -3.35 -9.80 -3.54
N PHE A 34 -3.07 -8.67 -2.88
CA PHE A 34 -1.95 -7.77 -3.19
C PHE A 34 -1.41 -7.11 -1.93
N GLY A 35 -0.08 -7.05 -1.79
CA GLY A 35 0.56 -6.38 -0.67
C GLY A 35 2.08 -6.43 -0.70
N TYR A 36 2.68 -5.97 0.41
CA TYR A 36 4.12 -5.91 0.59
C TYR A 36 4.53 -6.48 1.95
N ALA A 37 5.67 -7.18 1.97
CA ALA A 37 6.31 -7.69 3.18
C ALA A 37 6.96 -6.60 4.07
N LEU A 38 6.85 -5.34 3.66
CA LEU A 38 7.41 -4.17 4.33
C LEU A 38 6.40 -3.01 4.29
N LYS A 39 6.26 -2.31 5.41
CA LYS A 39 5.74 -0.94 5.46
C LYS A 39 6.88 -0.01 5.88
N THR A 40 7.27 0.90 4.99
CA THR A 40 8.28 1.92 5.28
C THR A 40 7.73 2.98 6.24
N ARG A 41 8.63 3.57 7.02
CA ARG A 41 8.39 4.79 7.79
C ARG A 41 8.15 5.96 6.86
N SER A 42 8.91 6.07 5.78
CA SER A 42 8.65 7.01 4.69
C SER A 42 7.23 6.85 4.16
N PRO A 43 6.54 7.97 3.83
CA PRO A 43 5.19 7.93 3.34
C PRO A 43 5.16 7.12 2.04
N SER A 44 4.36 6.08 2.04
CA SER A 44 4.07 5.24 0.89
C SER A 44 2.56 5.02 0.88
N LEU A 45 1.97 5.34 -0.26
CA LEU A 45 0.53 5.24 -0.51
C LEU A 45 0.12 3.80 -0.83
N MET A 46 0.86 3.21 -1.76
CA MET A 46 0.90 1.81 -2.18
C MET A 46 2.13 1.73 -3.09
N GLY A 47 2.90 0.65 -3.04
CA GLY A 47 4.13 0.54 -3.80
C GLY A 47 5.38 0.64 -2.94
N GLY A 48 6.20 -0.40 -3.05
CA GLY A 48 7.53 -0.51 -2.47
C GLY A 48 8.51 -1.04 -3.51
N LEU A 49 9.59 -1.67 -3.06
CA LEU A 49 10.49 -2.41 -3.94
C LEU A 49 9.80 -3.72 -4.36
N SER A 50 9.81 -4.02 -5.66
CA SER A 50 9.08 -5.16 -6.24
C SER A 50 9.44 -6.51 -5.61
N ARG A 51 10.69 -6.70 -5.17
CA ARG A 51 11.12 -7.93 -4.48
C ARG A 51 10.36 -8.23 -3.18
N TYR A 52 9.76 -7.22 -2.55
CA TYR A 52 8.92 -7.39 -1.36
C TYR A 52 7.42 -7.41 -1.67
N GLU A 53 7.03 -7.26 -2.94
CA GLU A 53 5.65 -7.36 -3.38
C GLU A 53 5.17 -8.80 -3.36
N ARG A 54 3.92 -9.01 -2.97
CA ARG A 54 3.21 -10.28 -3.04
C ARG A 54 1.87 -10.05 -3.72
N ALA A 55 1.55 -10.85 -4.74
CA ALA A 55 0.37 -10.65 -5.55
C ALA A 55 -0.18 -11.97 -6.09
N SER A 56 -1.51 -12.08 -6.14
CA SER A 56 -2.27 -13.17 -6.76
C SER A 56 -3.62 -12.63 -7.26
N LEU A 57 -3.58 -11.78 -8.30
CA LEU A 57 -4.80 -11.21 -8.87
C LEU A 57 -4.70 -10.88 -10.36
N TYR A 58 -5.85 -10.66 -10.98
CA TYR A 58 -6.02 -10.02 -12.27
C TYR A 58 -6.43 -8.56 -12.05
N GLN A 59 -5.65 -7.62 -12.55
CA GLN A 59 -5.92 -6.18 -12.45
C GLN A 59 -6.41 -5.65 -13.79
N HIS A 60 -7.57 -4.99 -13.78
CA HIS A 60 -8.07 -4.24 -14.94
C HIS A 60 -7.40 -2.85 -14.98
N ILE A 61 -6.86 -2.49 -16.14
CA ILE A 61 -6.21 -1.20 -16.41
C ILE A 61 -6.76 -0.69 -17.74
N GLY A 62 -7.83 0.09 -17.68
CA GLY A 62 -8.62 0.43 -18.88
C GLY A 62 -9.21 -0.84 -19.47
N GLU A 63 -8.99 -1.08 -20.77
CA GLU A 63 -9.45 -2.29 -21.47
C GLU A 63 -8.54 -3.51 -21.27
N ARG A 64 -7.38 -3.33 -20.62
CA ARG A 64 -6.38 -4.40 -20.46
C ARG A 64 -6.57 -5.11 -19.13
N VAL A 65 -6.46 -6.44 -19.14
CA VAL A 65 -6.37 -7.26 -17.93
C VAL A 65 -4.94 -7.75 -17.76
N VAL A 66 -4.34 -7.49 -16.61
CA VAL A 66 -2.95 -7.88 -16.27
C VAL A 66 -2.98 -8.88 -15.13
N ARG A 67 -2.39 -10.06 -15.33
CA ARG A 67 -2.15 -11.01 -14.24
C ARG A 67 -0.94 -10.53 -13.42
N LEU A 68 -1.18 -10.26 -12.14
CA LEU A 68 -0.18 -9.92 -11.15
C LEU A 68 0.06 -11.14 -10.27
N GLU A 69 1.22 -11.74 -10.42
CA GLU A 69 1.67 -12.87 -9.63
C GLU A 69 3.08 -12.59 -9.12
N SER A 70 3.21 -12.51 -7.80
CA SER A 70 4.49 -12.32 -7.14
C SER A 70 4.48 -13.10 -5.85
N ARG A 71 5.37 -14.07 -5.72
CA ARG A 71 5.54 -14.90 -4.52
C ARG A 71 7.01 -14.98 -4.14
N ALA A 72 7.28 -15.10 -2.85
CA ALA A 72 8.62 -15.47 -2.39
C ALA A 72 8.62 -16.94 -1.97
N GLY A 73 9.45 -17.73 -2.65
CA GLY A 73 9.51 -19.17 -2.43
C GLY A 73 8.27 -19.88 -2.95
N GLU A 74 7.95 -21.01 -2.31
CA GLU A 74 6.90 -21.93 -2.77
C GLU A 74 5.66 -22.00 -1.89
N ALA A 75 5.64 -21.26 -0.78
CA ALA A 75 4.50 -21.27 0.13
C ALA A 75 3.25 -20.65 -0.52
N ASP A 76 2.12 -21.33 -0.35
CA ASP A 76 0.80 -20.87 -0.79
C ASP A 76 0.34 -19.59 -0.07
N PHE A 77 0.86 -19.33 1.11
CA PHE A 77 0.57 -18.13 1.90
C PHE A 77 1.87 -17.40 2.24
N SER A 78 2.04 -16.19 1.71
CA SER A 78 3.19 -15.34 2.01
C SER A 78 2.85 -14.27 3.03
N PRO A 79 3.67 -14.06 4.07
CA PRO A 79 3.41 -13.02 5.05
C PRO A 79 3.58 -11.62 4.44
N VAL A 80 2.75 -10.68 4.86
CA VAL A 80 2.79 -9.27 4.46
C VAL A 80 2.51 -8.34 5.65
N VAL A 81 2.94 -7.07 5.54
CA VAL A 81 2.61 -6.02 6.52
C VAL A 81 1.45 -5.18 6.01
N GLN A 82 1.66 -4.54 4.85
CA GLN A 82 0.68 -3.68 4.20
C GLN A 82 0.12 -4.34 2.96
N VAL A 83 -1.08 -3.94 2.60
CA VAL A 83 -1.92 -4.69 1.68
C VAL A 83 -2.98 -3.77 1.09
N ASP A 84 -3.53 -4.14 -0.05
CA ASP A 84 -4.51 -3.35 -0.79
C ASP A 84 -5.96 -3.54 -0.28
N GLY A 85 -6.75 -2.46 -0.32
CA GLY A 85 -8.12 -2.32 0.15
C GLY A 85 -9.18 -3.16 -0.58
N GLN A 86 -8.80 -3.81 -1.67
CA GLN A 86 -9.73 -4.41 -2.64
C GLN A 86 -10.59 -5.54 -2.08
N CYS A 87 -9.98 -6.41 -1.28
CA CYS A 87 -10.67 -7.53 -0.62
C CYS A 87 -9.93 -7.84 0.68
N LEU A 88 -10.68 -7.88 1.79
CA LEU A 88 -10.21 -8.27 3.11
C LEU A 88 -10.98 -9.49 3.54
N ILE A 89 -10.27 -10.56 3.91
CA ILE A 89 -10.89 -11.68 4.61
C ILE A 89 -10.17 -11.80 5.94
N VAL A 90 -10.92 -11.71 7.03
CA VAL A 90 -10.40 -11.67 8.40
C VAL A 90 -11.33 -12.45 9.33
N PRO A 91 -10.83 -13.17 10.35
CA PRO A 91 -11.69 -13.79 11.33
C PRO A 91 -12.51 -12.73 12.08
N LYS A 92 -13.80 -13.01 12.30
CA LYS A 92 -14.70 -12.06 12.97
C LYS A 92 -14.22 -11.65 14.36
N ALA A 93 -13.57 -12.55 15.09
CA ALA A 93 -12.99 -12.27 16.40
C ALA A 93 -11.86 -11.23 16.31
N VAL A 94 -10.96 -11.37 15.32
CA VAL A 94 -9.85 -10.44 15.08
C VAL A 94 -10.38 -9.05 14.72
N TRP A 95 -11.36 -8.96 13.82
CA TRP A 95 -11.99 -7.68 13.48
C TRP A 95 -12.73 -7.04 14.66
N ARG A 96 -13.39 -7.83 15.53
CA ARG A 96 -14.05 -7.30 16.73
C ARG A 96 -13.05 -6.73 17.74
N GLU A 97 -11.89 -7.35 17.86
CA GLU A 97 -10.82 -6.86 18.75
C GLU A 97 -10.18 -5.58 18.20
N HIS A 98 -10.06 -5.47 16.87
CA HIS A 98 -9.41 -4.36 16.18
C HIS A 98 -10.26 -3.88 15.00
N PRO A 99 -11.37 -3.16 15.25
CA PRO A 99 -12.22 -2.66 14.17
C PRO A 99 -11.49 -1.59 13.34
N PHE A 100 -12.06 -1.23 12.19
CA PHE A 100 -11.59 -0.08 11.41
C PHE A 100 -11.73 1.20 12.23
N ASP A 101 -10.74 2.09 12.12
CA ASP A 101 -10.81 3.41 12.73
C ASP A 101 -11.56 4.37 11.81
N GLU A 102 -12.89 4.32 11.90
CA GLU A 102 -13.81 5.14 11.11
C GLU A 102 -13.81 6.61 11.58
N GLU A 103 -13.22 6.93 12.73
CA GLU A 103 -13.10 8.31 13.22
C GLU A 103 -11.94 9.05 12.55
N LEU A 104 -10.77 8.40 12.47
CA LEU A 104 -9.55 8.97 11.90
C LEU A 104 -9.55 8.87 10.37
N PHE A 105 -10.01 7.75 9.81
CA PHE A 105 -10.05 7.49 8.37
C PHE A 105 -11.50 7.40 7.88
N ARG A 106 -12.14 8.57 7.77
CA ARG A 106 -13.54 8.72 7.34
C ARG A 106 -13.76 8.52 5.84
N ASP A 107 -12.69 8.62 5.06
CA ASP A 107 -12.72 8.50 3.60
C ASP A 107 -12.22 7.11 3.18
N PHE A 108 -12.46 6.72 1.93
CA PHE A 108 -12.04 5.42 1.37
C PHE A 108 -10.53 5.27 1.10
N HIS A 109 -9.67 6.04 1.77
CA HIS A 109 -8.21 6.00 1.61
C HIS A 109 -7.49 5.70 2.93
N LEU A 110 -6.53 4.77 2.88
CA LEU A 110 -5.60 4.39 3.96
C LEU A 110 -6.25 3.71 5.18
N TYR A 111 -7.59 3.61 5.27
CA TYR A 111 -8.27 2.82 6.32
C TYR A 111 -7.84 1.35 6.32
N ASP A 112 -7.60 0.81 5.13
CA ASP A 112 -7.18 -0.55 4.84
C ASP A 112 -5.73 -0.82 5.27
N VAL A 113 -4.85 0.14 5.01
CA VAL A 113 -3.45 0.10 5.43
C VAL A 113 -3.34 0.29 6.95
N ASP A 114 -4.10 1.22 7.52
CA ASP A 114 -4.19 1.44 8.96
C ASP A 114 -4.62 0.17 9.70
N PHE A 115 -5.74 -0.41 9.27
CA PHE A 115 -6.24 -1.67 9.80
C PHE A 115 -5.19 -2.77 9.71
N CYS A 116 -4.54 -2.97 8.56
CA CYS A 116 -3.56 -4.04 8.44
C CYS A 116 -2.27 -3.81 9.22
N VAL A 117 -1.81 -2.57 9.36
CA VAL A 117 -0.70 -2.27 10.27
C VAL A 117 -1.12 -2.55 11.72
N CYS A 118 -2.34 -2.21 12.11
CA CYS A 118 -2.87 -2.56 13.44
C CYS A 118 -2.87 -4.07 13.67
N ILE A 119 -3.47 -4.84 12.74
CA ILE A 119 -3.51 -6.31 12.82
C ILE A 119 -2.10 -6.90 12.84
N ALA A 120 -1.18 -6.42 12.00
CA ALA A 120 0.19 -6.93 11.89
C ALA A 120 1.01 -6.84 13.19
N ARG A 121 0.55 -6.06 14.19
CA ARG A 121 1.19 -5.96 15.50
C ARG A 121 0.84 -7.11 16.44
N ARG A 122 -0.21 -7.87 16.16
CA ARG A 122 -0.70 -8.97 17.01
C ARG A 122 -0.96 -10.28 16.25
N TYR A 123 -1.20 -10.18 14.96
CA TYR A 123 -1.50 -11.28 14.07
C TYR A 123 -0.66 -11.20 12.80
N ALA A 124 -0.51 -12.30 12.07
CA ALA A 124 0.22 -12.32 10.81
C ALA A 124 -0.73 -12.14 9.62
N ASN A 125 -0.49 -11.13 8.77
CA ASN A 125 -1.26 -10.97 7.53
C ASN A 125 -0.62 -11.77 6.39
N TYR A 126 -1.42 -12.22 5.43
CA TYR A 126 -0.97 -13.10 4.34
C TYR A 126 -1.54 -12.70 2.97
N ILE A 127 -0.77 -13.01 1.92
CA ILE A 127 -1.27 -13.14 0.55
C ILE A 127 -1.46 -14.62 0.24
N CYS A 128 -2.65 -14.99 -0.23
CA CYS A 128 -2.96 -16.33 -0.73
C CYS A 128 -2.63 -16.43 -2.22
N HIS A 129 -1.74 -17.33 -2.59
CA HIS A 129 -1.27 -17.55 -3.97
C HIS A 129 -2.05 -18.64 -4.70
N SER A 130 -2.81 -19.46 -3.97
CA SER A 130 -3.63 -20.53 -4.56
C SER A 130 -5.03 -20.05 -4.98
N VAL A 131 -5.38 -18.80 -4.66
CA VAL A 131 -6.65 -18.16 -5.00
C VAL A 131 -6.36 -16.90 -5.79
N PHE A 132 -7.01 -16.75 -6.94
CA PHE A 132 -6.89 -15.56 -7.77
C PHE A 132 -8.10 -14.63 -7.60
N GLY A 133 -7.80 -13.40 -7.21
CA GLY A 133 -8.74 -12.30 -7.29
C GLY A 133 -8.80 -11.68 -8.68
N GLU A 134 -9.87 -10.96 -8.97
CA GLU A 134 -9.95 -10.05 -10.12
C GLU A 134 -10.47 -8.71 -9.65
N HIS A 135 -9.70 -7.66 -9.94
CA HIS A 135 -9.96 -6.31 -9.50
C HIS A 135 -10.27 -5.41 -10.71
N GLY A 136 -11.49 -4.89 -10.74
CA GLY A 136 -12.04 -4.10 -11.83
C GLY A 136 -11.75 -2.59 -11.76
N SER A 137 -11.16 -2.09 -10.67
CA SER A 137 -10.91 -0.66 -10.47
C SER A 137 -9.41 -0.36 -10.42
N VAL A 138 -8.99 0.81 -10.90
CA VAL A 138 -7.60 1.31 -10.71
C VAL A 138 -7.48 2.24 -9.50
N GLY A 139 -8.58 2.47 -8.79
CA GLY A 139 -8.70 3.41 -7.67
C GLY A 139 -8.76 4.88 -8.11
N SER A 140 -9.13 5.76 -7.18
CA SER A 140 -9.10 7.21 -7.35
C SER A 140 -7.90 7.84 -6.62
N TYR A 141 -7.48 9.02 -7.08
CA TYR A 141 -6.36 9.78 -6.52
C TYR A 141 -6.83 11.21 -6.22
N ASP A 142 -7.50 11.40 -5.09
CA ASP A 142 -7.99 12.70 -4.61
C ASP A 142 -7.06 13.31 -3.53
N ASP A 143 -7.43 14.50 -3.03
CA ASP A 143 -6.66 15.22 -2.01
C ASP A 143 -6.78 14.56 -0.61
N ASP A 144 -7.91 13.89 -0.33
CA ASP A 144 -8.16 13.21 0.94
C ASP A 144 -7.13 12.12 1.20
N ARG A 145 -6.69 11.45 0.15
CA ARG A 145 -5.59 10.49 0.21
C ARG A 145 -4.30 11.07 0.80
N TYR A 146 -3.92 12.30 0.45
CA TYR A 146 -2.70 12.92 0.98
C TYR A 146 -2.87 13.35 2.44
N ARG A 147 -4.04 13.91 2.78
CA ARG A 147 -4.42 14.18 4.17
C ARG A 147 -4.31 12.93 5.03
N ASN A 148 -4.82 11.79 4.54
CA ASN A 148 -4.79 10.51 5.24
C ASN A 148 -3.38 9.93 5.36
N VAL A 149 -2.47 10.17 4.40
CA VAL A 149 -1.05 9.86 4.59
C VAL A 149 -0.47 10.60 5.79
N LEU A 150 -0.75 11.90 5.93
CA LEU A 150 -0.20 12.67 7.05
C LEU A 150 -0.75 12.16 8.40
N LEU A 151 -2.03 11.78 8.46
CA LEU A 151 -2.64 11.16 9.65
C LEU A 151 -2.00 9.80 9.96
N PHE A 152 -1.92 8.92 8.97
CA PHE A 152 -1.28 7.61 9.09
C PHE A 152 0.17 7.74 9.57
N GLN A 153 0.92 8.68 9.00
CA GLN A 153 2.30 8.92 9.39
C GLN A 153 2.38 9.37 10.84
N ARG A 154 1.55 10.32 11.29
CA ARG A 154 1.52 10.72 12.71
C ARG A 154 1.21 9.55 13.65
N ARG A 155 0.28 8.66 13.26
CA ARG A 155 -0.11 7.51 14.09
C ARG A 155 0.99 6.45 14.22
N TRP A 156 1.67 6.13 13.11
CA TRP A 156 2.53 4.95 13.02
C TRP A 156 4.03 5.25 12.90
N ASP A 157 4.46 6.52 12.84
CA ASP A 157 5.89 6.89 12.69
C ASP A 157 6.78 6.22 13.75
N GLY A 158 6.29 6.06 14.99
CA GLY A 158 7.04 5.44 16.09
C GLY A 158 7.22 3.92 16.00
N CYS A 159 6.43 3.23 15.18
CA CYS A 159 6.51 1.77 15.05
C CYS A 159 6.92 1.30 13.64
N LEU A 160 7.17 2.24 12.73
CA LEU A 160 7.65 1.96 11.37
C LEU A 160 9.17 2.19 11.28
N PRO A 161 9.89 1.44 10.41
CA PRO A 161 9.38 0.45 9.47
C PRO A 161 8.99 -0.88 10.13
N LEU A 162 8.01 -1.57 9.54
CA LEU A 162 7.62 -2.93 9.92
C LEU A 162 7.98 -3.90 8.80
N THR A 163 8.60 -5.03 9.14
CA THR A 163 8.94 -6.10 8.20
C THR A 163 8.42 -7.45 8.72
N VAL A 164 8.01 -8.33 7.81
CA VAL A 164 7.66 -9.72 8.12
C VAL A 164 8.58 -10.72 7.42
N VAL A 165 9.62 -10.22 6.77
CA VAL A 165 10.70 -10.99 6.19
C VAL A 165 12.03 -10.44 6.69
N PRO A 166 13.08 -11.27 6.77
CA PRO A 166 14.42 -10.80 7.07
C PRO A 166 14.86 -9.74 6.06
N MET A 167 15.36 -8.62 6.56
CA MET A 167 15.91 -7.53 5.74
C MET A 167 17.15 -6.99 6.42
N SER A 168 18.23 -6.82 5.66
CA SER A 168 19.41 -6.12 6.13
C SER A 168 19.11 -4.63 6.36
N PRO A 169 19.85 -3.94 7.25
CA PRO A 169 19.72 -2.50 7.42
C PRO A 169 19.90 -1.71 6.12
N ARG A 170 20.69 -2.24 5.18
CA ARG A 170 20.89 -1.64 3.85
C ARG A 170 19.62 -1.72 3.00
N GLU A 171 18.96 -2.86 2.96
CA GLU A 171 17.72 -3.04 2.20
C GLU A 171 16.57 -2.21 2.76
N VAL A 172 16.46 -2.10 4.09
CA VAL A 172 15.49 -1.21 4.73
C VAL A 172 15.74 0.23 4.29
N ARG A 173 16.99 0.72 4.38
CA ARG A 173 17.35 2.08 3.94
C ARG A 173 17.06 2.33 2.45
N GLU A 174 17.31 1.34 1.60
CA GLU A 174 16.98 1.42 0.17
C GLU A 174 15.48 1.59 -0.04
N ALA A 175 14.66 0.78 0.65
CA ALA A 175 13.21 0.85 0.56
C ALA A 175 12.66 2.19 1.08
N GLU A 176 13.20 2.69 2.19
CA GLU A 176 12.86 4.03 2.73
C GLU A 176 13.17 5.13 1.71
N THR A 177 14.39 5.11 1.15
CA THR A 177 14.83 6.07 0.14
C THR A 177 13.91 6.05 -1.08
N PHE A 178 13.56 4.85 -1.54
CA PHE A 178 12.68 4.66 -2.69
C PHE A 178 11.27 5.17 -2.42
N ALA A 179 10.69 4.83 -1.27
CA ALA A 179 9.36 5.28 -0.86
C ALA A 179 9.30 6.81 -0.75
N ALA A 180 10.28 7.43 -0.06
CA ALA A 180 10.34 8.88 0.08
C ALA A 180 10.49 9.60 -1.27
N TYR A 181 11.35 9.08 -2.16
CA TYR A 181 11.49 9.59 -3.53
C TYR A 181 10.17 9.47 -4.30
N LYS A 182 9.52 8.31 -4.27
CA LYS A 182 8.27 8.05 -4.99
C LYS A 182 7.15 8.96 -4.53
N PHE A 183 7.01 9.15 -3.22
CA PHE A 183 6.03 10.06 -2.65
C PHE A 183 6.31 11.50 -3.06
N TYR A 184 7.55 11.97 -2.91
CA TYR A 184 7.90 13.34 -3.27
C TYR A 184 7.73 13.62 -4.77
N LYS A 185 8.20 12.71 -5.62
CA LYS A 185 7.94 12.75 -7.07
C LYS A 185 6.45 12.88 -7.36
N ARG A 186 5.59 12.10 -6.69
CA ARG A 186 4.16 12.08 -6.94
C ARG A 186 3.50 13.41 -6.58
N VAL A 187 3.77 13.92 -5.38
CA VAL A 187 3.33 15.24 -4.89
C VAL A 187 3.67 16.35 -5.89
N LEU A 188 4.91 16.35 -6.40
CA LEU A 188 5.35 17.30 -7.43
C LEU A 188 4.62 17.10 -8.76
N SER A 189 4.50 15.86 -9.23
CA SER A 189 3.90 15.57 -10.55
C SER A 189 2.41 15.88 -10.63
N GLU A 190 1.70 15.77 -9.51
CA GLU A 190 0.26 16.05 -9.40
C GLU A 190 -0.02 17.52 -8.99
N GLY A 191 1.03 18.31 -8.76
CA GLY A 191 0.88 19.72 -8.38
C GLY A 191 0.25 19.91 -7.00
N ARG A 192 0.49 18.99 -6.06
CA ARG A 192 -0.10 18.98 -4.72
C ARG A 192 0.71 19.89 -3.78
N SER A 193 0.69 21.19 -4.03
CA SER A 193 1.56 22.20 -3.40
C SER A 193 1.52 22.19 -1.87
N ALA A 194 0.34 22.02 -1.26
CA ALA A 194 0.16 21.97 0.19
C ALA A 194 1.00 20.87 0.87
N TYR A 195 1.32 19.79 0.15
CA TYR A 195 2.03 18.63 0.68
C TYR A 195 3.53 18.63 0.34
N VAL A 196 4.02 19.59 -0.46
CA VAL A 196 5.44 19.70 -0.83
C VAL A 196 6.36 19.83 0.38
N PRO A 197 6.08 20.69 1.40
CA PRO A 197 6.94 20.81 2.56
C PRO A 197 7.12 19.48 3.30
N PHE A 198 6.02 18.76 3.54
CA PHE A 198 6.03 17.45 4.19
C PHE A 198 6.75 16.39 3.34
N ALA A 199 6.47 16.31 2.04
CA ALA A 199 7.13 15.36 1.16
C ALA A 199 8.65 15.60 1.07
N ARG A 200 9.06 16.88 1.02
CA ARG A 200 10.46 17.28 1.02
C ARG A 200 11.15 16.96 2.34
N SER A 201 10.48 17.17 3.49
CA SER A 201 11.06 16.83 4.79
C SER A 201 11.29 15.33 4.93
N MET A 202 10.33 14.51 4.48
CA MET A 202 10.49 13.05 4.49
C MET A 202 11.61 12.62 3.53
N TYR A 203 11.68 13.18 2.32
CA TYR A 203 12.75 12.86 1.38
C TYR A 203 14.15 13.23 1.90
N ARG A 204 14.31 14.38 2.57
CA ARG A 204 15.59 14.81 3.14
C ARG A 204 16.16 13.82 4.16
N ARG A 205 15.31 13.11 4.92
CA ARG A 205 15.73 12.10 5.91
C ARG A 205 16.45 10.89 5.29
N TYR A 206 16.14 10.57 4.03
CA TYR A 206 16.62 9.36 3.35
C TYR A 206 17.38 9.68 2.05
N ARG A 207 17.82 10.93 1.89
CA ARG A 207 18.42 11.40 0.64
C ARG A 207 19.74 10.69 0.36
N THR A 208 19.88 10.21 -0.88
CA THR A 208 21.15 9.72 -1.42
C THR A 208 21.45 10.45 -2.73
N GLY A 209 22.71 10.81 -2.98
CA GLY A 209 23.08 11.65 -4.13
C GLY A 209 22.62 11.13 -5.50
N ARG A 210 22.46 9.80 -5.66
CA ARG A 210 21.93 9.18 -6.90
C ARG A 210 20.46 9.48 -7.18
N THR A 211 19.64 9.67 -6.15
CA THR A 211 18.19 9.94 -6.30
C THR A 211 17.87 11.41 -6.57
N ASP A 212 18.81 12.31 -6.27
CA ASP A 212 18.63 13.76 -6.39
C ASP A 212 18.53 14.24 -7.85
N LEU A 213 19.32 13.67 -8.76
CA LEU A 213 19.29 14.03 -10.19
C LEU A 213 17.93 13.73 -10.84
N ARG A 214 17.28 12.65 -10.41
CA ARG A 214 15.94 12.27 -10.92
C ARG A 214 14.86 13.24 -10.44
N LEU A 215 15.01 13.81 -9.24
CA LEU A 215 14.08 14.81 -8.71
C LEU A 215 14.19 16.15 -9.41
N LEU A 216 15.36 16.55 -9.91
CA LEU A 216 15.53 17.80 -10.64
C LEU A 216 14.56 17.90 -11.82
N ARG A 217 14.42 16.82 -12.61
CA ARG A 217 13.43 16.74 -13.71
C ARG A 217 11.99 16.95 -13.22
N HIS A 218 11.65 16.40 -12.06
CA HIS A 218 10.30 16.55 -11.48
C HIS A 218 10.07 17.94 -10.90
N ALA A 219 11.09 18.57 -10.32
CA ALA A 219 11.04 19.95 -9.87
C ALA A 219 10.80 20.92 -11.05
N LEU A 220 11.48 20.70 -12.18
CA LEU A 220 11.24 21.47 -13.41
C LEU A 220 9.80 21.30 -13.91
N ARG A 221 9.28 20.06 -13.94
CA ARG A 221 7.88 19.80 -14.30
C ARG A 221 6.90 20.48 -13.34
N TYR A 222 7.19 20.49 -12.05
CA TYR A 222 6.38 21.16 -11.03
C TYR A 222 6.36 22.68 -11.24
N ALA A 223 7.52 23.30 -11.52
CA ALA A 223 7.59 24.72 -11.85
C ALA A 223 6.70 25.07 -13.06
N LEU A 224 6.72 24.24 -14.12
CA LEU A 224 5.84 24.42 -15.28
C LEU A 224 4.34 24.32 -14.92
N ILE A 225 3.97 23.39 -14.03
CA ILE A 225 2.58 23.28 -13.54
C ILE A 225 2.17 24.55 -12.80
N LEU A 226 3.03 25.08 -11.92
CA LEU A 226 2.76 26.32 -11.19
C LEU A 226 2.60 27.52 -12.13
N CYS A 227 3.49 27.69 -13.11
CA CYS A 227 3.37 28.75 -14.13
C CYS A 227 2.04 28.66 -14.88
N ARG A 228 1.64 27.46 -15.33
CA ARG A 228 0.36 27.24 -16.02
C ARG A 228 -0.88 27.48 -15.16
N ARG A 229 -0.78 27.34 -13.84
CA ARG A 229 -1.89 27.63 -12.91
C ARG A 229 -2.00 29.12 -12.65
N ARG A 230 -0.87 29.83 -12.58
CA ARG A 230 -0.84 31.29 -12.44
C ARG A 230 -1.48 31.97 -13.65
N LEU A 231 -1.09 31.57 -14.85
CA LEU A 231 -1.64 32.05 -16.14
C LEU A 231 -3.14 31.75 -16.37
N ARG A 232 -3.78 30.92 -15.54
CA ARG A 232 -5.22 30.61 -15.63
C ARG A 232 -6.06 31.32 -14.56
N ARG A 233 -5.41 32.00 -13.63
CA ARG A 233 -6.05 32.80 -12.57
C ARG A 233 -5.96 34.30 -12.85
N GLU A 234 -5.23 34.68 -13.88
CA GLU A 234 -5.22 35.98 -14.54
C GLU A 234 -6.13 35.91 -15.76
#